data_AF-A0A6B3H066-F1
#
_entry.id   AF-A0A6B3H066-F1
#
_cell.length_a   1.000
_cell.length_b   1.000
_cell.length_c   1.000
_cell.angle_alpha   90.00
_cell.angle_beta   90.00
_cell.angle_gamma   90.00
#
_symmetry.space_group_name_H-M   'P 1'
#
loop_
_entity.id
_entity.type
_entity.pdbx_description
1 polymer ?
#
loop_
_entity_poly.entity_id
_entity_poly.type
_entity_poly.pdbx_seq_one_letter_code
_entity_poly.pdbx_strand_id
1 'polypeptide(L)' 'LTLSALLAEPVDMAPRAVLVALHGGGMRAGYFDSRARPGLSLLALGAQLGYTVLAVDRPGYGLSAARLPRGLALEDSAP' A
#
# COMPACT_ATOMS: atom_id res chain seq x y z
N LEU A 1 -4.24 -15.27 -4.62
CA LEU A 1 -4.81 -13.98 -5.10
C LEU A 1 -3.64 -13.03 -5.35
N THR A 2 -3.59 -12.35 -6.48
CA THR A 2 -2.53 -11.34 -6.75
C THR A 2 -3.07 -9.95 -6.43
N LEU A 3 -2.30 -9.18 -5.66
CA LEU A 3 -2.60 -7.80 -5.30
C LEU A 3 -1.57 -6.85 -5.92
N SER A 4 -1.97 -5.62 -6.21
CA SER A 4 -1.03 -4.53 -6.52
C SER A 4 -0.61 -3.80 -5.25
N ALA A 5 0.59 -3.25 -5.29
CA ALA A 5 1.11 -2.38 -4.24
C ALA A 5 2.06 -1.33 -4.81
N LEU A 6 2.30 -0.28 -4.04
CA LEU A 6 3.43 0.63 -4.20
C LEU A 6 4.45 0.31 -3.11
N LEU A 7 5.73 0.32 -3.48
CA LEU A 7 6.86 0.05 -2.61
C LEU A 7 7.80 1.25 -2.59
N ALA A 8 8.19 1.69 -1.39
CA ALA A 8 9.29 2.62 -1.19
C ALA A 8 10.27 2.02 -0.18
N GLU A 9 11.55 2.06 -0.50
CA GLU A 9 12.61 1.51 0.34
C GLU A 9 13.58 2.63 0.73
N PRO A 10 14.16 2.58 1.94
CA PRO A 10 15.21 3.52 2.32
C PRO A 10 16.46 3.27 1.46
N VAL A 11 17.14 4.34 1.07
CA VAL A 11 18.37 4.28 0.26
C VAL A 11 19.58 4.31 1.20
N ASP A 12 20.60 3.51 0.89
CA ASP A 12 21.89 3.44 1.59
C ASP A 12 21.83 3.07 3.10
N MET A 13 20.74 2.46 3.55
CA MET A 13 20.62 1.98 4.93
C MET A 13 19.75 0.71 5.03
N ALA A 14 20.01 -0.08 6.07
CA ALA A 14 19.15 -1.21 6.41
C ALA A 14 17.78 -0.71 6.91
N PRO A 15 16.64 -1.26 6.41
CA PRO A 15 15.32 -0.87 6.88
C PRO A 15 15.13 -1.16 8.36
N ARG A 16 14.55 -0.19 9.09
CA ARG A 16 14.23 -0.31 10.51
C ARG A 16 13.05 -1.25 10.76
N ALA A 17 12.05 -1.17 9.89
CA ALA A 17 10.85 -2.01 9.88
C ALA A 17 10.12 -1.85 8.54
N VAL A 18 9.08 -2.67 8.33
CA VAL A 18 8.13 -2.52 7.22
C VAL A 18 6.85 -1.87 7.73
N LEU A 19 6.43 -0.80 7.06
CA LEU A 19 5.12 -0.17 7.25
C LEU A 19 4.17 -0.65 6.16
N VAL A 20 3.14 -1.40 6.55
CA VAL A 20 2.07 -1.83 5.63
C VAL A 20 0.91 -0.84 5.71
N ALA A 21 0.66 -0.13 4.60
CA ALA A 21 -0.37 0.89 4.54
C ALA A 21 -1.60 0.38 3.76
N LEU A 22 -2.76 0.35 4.44
CA LEU A 22 -4.03 -0.13 3.90
C LEU A 22 -5.03 1.02 3.79
N HIS A 23 -5.55 1.25 2.58
CA HIS A 23 -6.42 2.37 2.30
C HIS A 23 -7.87 2.13 2.76
N GLY A 24 -8.61 3.21 3.02
CA GLY A 24 -10.04 3.17 3.31
C GLY A 24 -10.93 2.92 2.07
N GLY A 25 -12.24 2.86 2.26
CA GLY A 25 -13.21 2.72 1.17
C GLY A 25 -13.10 3.84 0.13
N GLY A 26 -13.27 3.50 -1.15
CA GLY A 26 -13.22 4.47 -2.26
C GLY A 26 -11.81 4.92 -2.69
N MET A 27 -10.77 4.46 -2.00
CA MET A 27 -9.37 4.80 -2.29
C MET A 27 -8.61 3.65 -2.95
N ARG A 28 -7.32 3.87 -3.24
CA ARG A 28 -6.33 2.90 -3.75
C ARG A 28 -5.00 3.11 -3.03
N ALA A 29 -4.00 2.24 -3.27
CA ALA A 29 -2.65 2.37 -2.70
C ALA A 29 -2.04 3.78 -2.87
N GLY A 30 -2.33 4.45 -3.99
CA GLY A 30 -1.90 5.83 -4.25
C GLY A 30 -2.39 6.89 -3.25
N TYR A 31 -3.36 6.58 -2.37
CA TYR A 31 -3.75 7.46 -1.27
C TYR A 31 -2.56 7.82 -0.35
N PHE A 32 -1.61 6.89 -0.21
CA PHE A 32 -0.40 7.08 0.60
C PHE A 32 0.77 7.70 -0.17
N ASP A 33 0.65 7.89 -1.48
CA ASP A 33 1.70 8.43 -2.36
C ASP A 33 1.23 9.73 -3.04
N SER A 34 1.27 10.83 -2.30
CA SER A 34 0.89 12.14 -2.83
C SER A 34 1.92 12.68 -3.82
N ARG A 35 1.78 12.32 -5.09
CA ARG A 35 2.66 12.79 -6.18
C ARG A 35 2.57 14.30 -6.43
N ALA A 36 1.39 14.88 -6.19
CA ALA A 36 1.17 16.31 -6.36
C ALA A 36 1.81 17.16 -5.25
N ARG A 37 1.99 16.57 -4.04
CA ARG A 37 2.64 17.23 -2.90
C ARG A 37 3.49 16.20 -2.15
N PRO A 38 4.77 16.01 -2.54
CA PRO A 38 5.63 14.97 -1.98
C PRO A 38 5.76 15.01 -0.45
N GLY A 39 5.69 16.20 0.16
CA GLY A 39 5.69 16.35 1.63
C GLY A 39 4.48 15.73 2.35
N LEU A 40 3.46 15.28 1.61
CA LEU A 40 2.29 14.55 2.12
C LEU A 40 2.32 13.06 1.73
N SER A 41 3.41 12.56 1.15
CA SER A 41 3.57 11.14 0.79
C SER A 41 4.11 10.37 2.00
N LEU A 42 3.32 9.41 2.49
CA LEU A 42 3.77 8.46 3.51
C LEU A 42 4.91 7.60 2.97
N LEU A 43 4.89 7.25 1.68
CA LEU A 43 5.96 6.50 1.05
C LEU A 43 7.28 7.26 1.10
N ALA A 44 7.27 8.53 0.69
CA ALA A 44 8.47 9.37 0.70
C ALA A 44 8.98 9.60 2.12
N LEU A 45 8.09 9.98 3.04
CA LEU A 45 8.46 10.23 4.44
C LEU A 45 8.98 8.96 5.12
N GLY A 46 8.31 7.82 4.93
CA GLY A 46 8.71 6.56 5.55
C GLY A 46 10.09 6.10 5.09
N ALA A 47 10.35 6.15 3.78
CA ALA A 47 11.67 5.82 3.22
C ALA A 47 12.77 6.76 3.76
N GLN A 48 12.51 8.07 3.84
CA GLN A 48 13.45 9.04 4.42
C GLN A 48 13.74 8.79 5.91
N LEU A 49 12.78 8.25 6.66
CA LEU A 49 12.93 7.92 8.08
C LEU A 49 13.50 6.51 8.32
N GLY A 50 13.90 5.81 7.26
CA GLY A 50 14.54 4.49 7.32
C GLY A 50 13.57 3.31 7.34
N TYR A 51 12.33 3.47 6.89
CA TYR A 51 11.34 2.39 6.81
C TYR A 51 11.08 1.96 5.38
N THR A 52 10.91 0.66 5.15
CA THR A 52 10.28 0.17 3.92
C THR A 52 8.78 0.38 4.03
N VAL A 53 8.16 1.02 3.05
CA VAL A 53 6.72 1.28 3.01
C VAL A 53 6.09 0.47 1.88
N LEU A 54 5.12 -0.38 2.22
CA LEU A 54 4.33 -1.15 1.27
C LEU A 54 2.87 -0.71 1.36
N ALA A 55 2.41 0.10 0.40
CA ALA A 55 1.01 0.51 0.29
C ALA A 55 0.27 -0.46 -0.63
N VAL A 56 -0.69 -1.21 -0.10
CA VAL A 56 -1.34 -2.32 -0.82
C VAL A 56 -2.74 -1.93 -1.25
N ASP A 57 -3.13 -2.26 -2.48
CA ASP A 57 -4.53 -2.23 -2.89
C ASP A 57 -5.28 -3.39 -2.22
N ARG A 58 -6.35 -3.09 -1.49
CA ARG A 58 -7.18 -4.14 -0.85
C ARG A 58 -7.79 -5.06 -1.92
N PRO A 59 -8.15 -6.30 -1.57
CA PRO A 59 -8.90 -7.17 -2.47
C PRO A 59 -10.12 -6.46 -3.09
N GLY A 60 -10.26 -6.56 -4.41
CA GLY A 60 -11.25 -5.83 -5.21
C GLY A 60 -10.79 -4.49 -5.76
N TYR A 61 -9.56 -4.06 -5.44
CA TYR A 61 -8.91 -2.89 -6.02
C TYR A 61 -7.68 -3.29 -6.84
N GLY A 62 -7.22 -2.36 -7.68
CA GLY A 62 -6.02 -2.52 -8.50
C GLY A 62 -6.06 -3.80 -9.34
N LEU A 63 -5.00 -4.61 -9.27
CA LEU A 63 -4.88 -5.85 -10.05
C LEU A 63 -5.93 -6.92 -9.70
N SER A 64 -6.54 -6.85 -8.50
CA SER A 64 -7.54 -7.82 -8.07
C SER A 64 -8.98 -7.45 -8.43
N ALA A 65 -9.21 -6.23 -8.94
CA ALA A 65 -10.54 -5.68 -9.15
C ALA A 65 -11.41 -6.53 -10.09
N ALA A 66 -10.85 -7.05 -11.18
CA ALA A 66 -11.59 -7.89 -12.12
C ALA A 66 -12.03 -9.23 -11.52
N ARG A 67 -11.24 -9.79 -10.59
CA ARG A 67 -11.53 -11.08 -9.95
C ARG A 67 -12.46 -10.94 -8.75
N LEU A 68 -12.42 -9.80 -8.07
CA LEU A 68 -13.14 -9.53 -6.83
C LEU A 68 -13.91 -8.20 -6.91
N PRO A 69 -14.87 -8.05 -7.85
CA PRO A 69 -15.54 -6.77 -8.08
C PRO A 69 -16.35 -6.26 -6.86
N ARG A 70 -16.64 -7.13 -5.89
CA ARG A 70 -17.32 -6.80 -4.62
C ARG A 70 -16.37 -6.80 -3.41
N GLY A 71 -15.07 -6.90 -3.62
CA GLY A 71 -14.08 -7.10 -2.56
C GLY A 71 -14.00 -8.56 -2.09
N LEU A 72 -13.26 -8.77 -0.99
CA LEU A 72 -13.18 -10.04 -0.26
C LEU A 72 -13.66 -9.81 1.17
N ALA A 73 -14.63 -10.60 1.62
CA ALA A 73 -15.12 -10.52 2.99
C ALA A 73 -14.09 -11.13 3.96
N LEU A 74 -14.15 -10.75 5.24
CA LEU A 74 -13.18 -11.23 6.23
C LEU A 74 -13.35 -12.73 6.47
N GLU A 75 -14.61 -13.19 6.50
CA GLU A 75 -15.01 -14.59 6.61
C GLU A 75 -14.54 -15.47 5.45
N ASP A 76 -14.31 -14.87 4.27
CA ASP A 76 -13.82 -15.57 3.07
C ASP A 76 -12.29 -15.60 2.99
N SER A 77 -11.61 -14.95 3.94
CA SER A 77 -10.14 -14.92 4.01
C SER A 77 -9.61 -16.18 4.70
N ALA A 78 -8.50 -16.72 4.19
CA ALA A 78 -7.84 -17.85 4.84
C ALA A 78 -7.37 -17.45 6.26
N PRO A 79 -7.40 -18.38 7.24
CA PRO A 79 -6.86 -18.14 8.57
C PRO A 79 -5.35 -17.91 8.57
#